data_AF-A0A3N5NEY9-F1
#
_entry.id   AF-A0A3N5NEY9-F1
#
_cell.length_a   1.000
_cell.length_b   1.000
_cell.length_c   1.000
_cell.angle_alpha   90.00
_cell.angle_beta   90.00
_cell.angle_gamma   90.00
#
_symmetry.space_group_name_H-M   'P 1'
#
loop_
_entity.id
_entity.type
_entity.pdbx_description
1 polymer ?
#
loop_
_entity_poly.entity_id
_entity_poly.type
_entity_poly.pdbx_seq_one_letter_code
_entity_poly.pdbx_strand_id
1 'polypeptide(L)'
;MGTFEINRRRFLGALSLGTAHLLFNNPLYGIARRFTSPDPLQMVNLGKSGLKTTLLGFGTGVWAGNRTSFMTRQETDKSIALLRHAYDRGFRMFDCADTYGTHGIMKEALKGMDREGLTIISKIWVRRGGV
;
A
#
# COMPACT_ATOMS: atom_id res chain seq x y z
N MET A 1 -4.69 -56.75 15.05
CA MET A 1 -4.60 -55.40 14.47
C MET A 1 -5.53 -54.50 15.26
N GLY A 2 -5.02 -53.66 16.16
CA GLY A 2 -5.86 -52.86 17.05
C GLY A 2 -6.55 -51.74 16.29
N THR A 3 -7.87 -51.63 16.40
CA THR A 3 -8.66 -50.53 15.84
C THR A 3 -8.32 -49.24 16.59
N PHE A 4 -7.74 -48.26 15.89
CA PHE A 4 -7.50 -46.93 16.44
C PHE A 4 -8.82 -46.18 16.62
N GLU A 5 -9.39 -46.23 17.82
CA GLU A 5 -10.53 -45.39 18.19
C GLU A 5 -10.07 -43.96 18.50
N ILE A 6 -10.31 -43.07 17.53
CA ILE A 6 -10.09 -41.62 17.70
C ILE A 6 -11.41 -40.98 18.14
N ASN A 7 -11.46 -40.49 19.39
CA ASN A 7 -12.56 -39.65 19.86
C ASN A 7 -12.30 -38.16 19.54
N ARG A 8 -13.33 -37.31 19.60
CA ARG A 8 -13.23 -35.87 19.30
C ARG A 8 -12.08 -35.16 20.03
N ARG A 9 -11.83 -35.48 21.31
CA ARG A 9 -10.76 -34.86 22.10
C ARG A 9 -9.38 -35.27 21.60
N ARG A 10 -9.19 -36.57 21.30
CA ARG A 10 -7.96 -37.10 20.72
C ARG A 10 -7.72 -36.58 19.31
N PHE A 11 -8.78 -36.43 18.50
CA PHE A 11 -8.69 -35.80 17.18
C PHE A 11 -8.23 -34.35 17.28
N LEU A 12 -8.86 -33.56 18.16
CA LEU A 12 -8.47 -32.15 18.36
C LEU A 12 -7.04 -32.04 18.91
N GLY A 13 -6.62 -32.94 19.81
CA GLY A 13 -5.25 -33.01 20.31
C GLY A 13 -4.22 -33.40 19.24
N ALA A 14 -4.56 -34.35 18.37
CA ALA A 14 -3.70 -34.76 17.26
C ALA A 14 -3.59 -33.66 16.19
N LEU A 15 -4.71 -32.98 15.90
CA LEU A 15 -4.75 -31.84 14.98
C LEU A 15 -3.89 -30.69 15.51
N SER A 16 -4.05 -30.31 16.78
CA SER A 16 -3.28 -29.22 17.38
C SER A 16 -1.79 -29.53 17.45
N LEU A 17 -1.39 -30.76 17.80
CA LEU A 17 0.00 -31.21 17.75
C LEU A 17 0.56 -31.20 16.32
N GLY A 18 -0.22 -31.65 15.33
CA GLY A 18 0.18 -31.61 13.93
C GLY A 18 0.36 -30.20 13.39
N THR A 19 -0.58 -29.29 13.70
CA THR A 19 -0.48 -27.87 13.32
C THR A 19 0.69 -27.18 14.00
N ALA A 20 0.89 -27.40 15.30
CA ALA A 20 2.05 -26.87 16.01
C ALA A 20 3.36 -27.38 15.39
N HIS A 21 3.45 -28.69 15.11
CA HIS A 21 4.64 -29.27 14.48
C HIS A 21 4.91 -28.64 13.10
N LEU A 22 3.90 -28.44 12.26
CA LEU A 22 4.05 -27.77 10.96
C LEU A 22 4.51 -26.30 11.09
N LEU A 23 3.96 -25.55 12.06
CA LEU A 23 4.32 -24.16 12.30
C LEU A 23 5.75 -24.00 12.85
N PHE A 24 6.20 -24.92 13.71
CA PHE A 24 7.53 -24.86 14.34
C PHE A 24 8.64 -25.53 13.52
N ASN A 25 8.32 -26.55 12.71
CA ASN A 25 9.32 -27.30 11.96
C ASN A 25 9.73 -26.60 10.65
N ASN A 26 8.90 -25.71 10.11
CA ASN A 26 9.25 -24.94 8.94
C ASN A 26 8.94 -23.44 9.14
N PRO A 27 9.97 -22.59 9.26
CA PRO A 27 9.78 -21.17 9.54
C PRO A 27 8.97 -20.46 8.45
N LEU A 28 8.89 -21.00 7.22
CA LEU A 28 8.05 -20.43 6.16
C LEU A 28 6.55 -20.48 6.49
N TYR A 29 6.09 -21.45 7.28
CA TYR A 29 4.70 -21.54 7.74
C TYR A 29 4.47 -20.78 9.06
N GLY A 30 5.52 -20.58 9.86
CA GLY A 30 5.49 -19.80 11.10
C GLY A 30 5.71 -18.29 10.92
N ILE A 31 6.23 -17.85 9.77
CA ILE A 31 6.29 -16.43 9.41
C ILE A 31 4.86 -15.96 9.18
N ALA A 32 4.33 -15.22 10.15
CA ALA A 32 3.12 -14.43 9.99
C ALA A 32 3.20 -13.72 8.63
N ARG A 33 2.19 -13.91 7.77
CA ARG A 33 2.11 -13.21 6.49
C ARG A 33 2.43 -11.74 6.77
N ARG A 34 3.42 -11.18 6.05
CA ARG A 34 3.86 -9.78 6.18
C ARG A 34 2.68 -8.80 6.06
N PHE A 35 1.59 -9.25 5.44
CA PHE A 35 0.36 -8.53 5.18
C PHE A 35 -0.83 -9.29 5.74
N THR A 36 -1.82 -8.57 6.27
CA THR A 36 -3.01 -9.12 6.93
C THR A 36 -4.04 -9.64 5.94
N SER A 37 -3.97 -9.20 4.68
CA SER A 37 -4.91 -9.53 3.60
C SER A 37 -4.17 -9.69 2.25
N PRO A 38 -4.76 -10.36 1.24
CA PRO A 38 -4.30 -10.23 -0.15
C PRO A 38 -4.72 -8.91 -0.82
N ASP A 39 -5.57 -8.11 -0.17
CA ASP A 39 -6.04 -6.83 -0.71
C ASP A 39 -4.87 -5.84 -0.93
N PRO A 40 -4.63 -5.36 -2.17
CA PRO A 40 -3.57 -4.39 -2.44
C PRO A 40 -3.78 -3.02 -1.77
N LEU A 41 -5.00 -2.72 -1.33
CA LEU A 41 -5.34 -1.48 -0.63
C LEU A 41 -5.47 -1.66 0.89
N GLN A 42 -5.03 -2.81 1.43
CA GLN A 42 -4.97 -2.98 2.87
C GLN A 42 -4.08 -1.91 3.52
N MET A 43 -4.45 -1.50 4.74
CA MET A 43 -3.64 -0.56 5.51
C MET A 43 -2.44 -1.26 6.13
N VAL A 44 -1.25 -0.68 5.96
CA VAL A 44 0.03 -1.16 6.47
C VAL A 44 0.78 -0.05 7.19
N ASN A 45 1.62 -0.43 8.16
CA ASN A 45 2.56 0.49 8.78
C ASN A 45 3.78 0.66 7.87
N LEU A 46 4.16 1.92 7.61
CA LEU A 46 5.32 2.21 6.78
C LEU A 46 6.60 2.10 7.62
N GLY A 47 7.09 0.87 7.77
CA GLY A 47 8.28 0.57 8.57
C GLY A 47 8.13 1.06 10.01
N LYS A 48 9.14 1.79 10.51
CA LYS A 48 9.16 2.37 11.87
C LYS A 48 8.78 3.86 11.89
N SER A 49 8.21 4.39 10.80
CA SER A 49 7.92 5.83 10.69
C SER A 49 6.75 6.32 11.56
N GLY A 50 5.94 5.40 12.08
CA GLY A 50 4.67 5.73 12.73
C GLY A 50 3.53 6.06 11.75
N LEU A 51 3.80 6.11 10.44
CA LEU A 51 2.78 6.32 9.41
C LEU A 51 2.05 5.02 9.09
N LYS A 52 0.73 5.13 8.90
CA LYS A 52 -0.14 4.05 8.45
C LYS A 52 -0.81 4.47 7.13
N THR A 53 -0.65 3.66 6.09
CA THR A 53 -1.14 4.00 4.75
C THR A 53 -1.50 2.74 3.94
N THR A 54 -1.99 2.89 2.72
CA THR A 54 -2.30 1.75 1.85
C THR A 54 -1.04 1.05 1.36
N LEU A 55 -1.08 -0.29 1.22
CA LEU A 55 0.05 -1.07 0.72
C LEU A 55 0.52 -0.58 -0.66
N LEU A 56 -0.41 -0.32 -1.58
CA LEU A 56 -0.11 0.39 -2.82
C LEU A 56 -0.27 1.90 -2.66
N GLY A 57 0.60 2.63 -3.36
CA GLY A 57 0.48 4.07 -3.55
C GLY A 57 0.26 4.43 -5.00
N PHE A 58 -0.30 5.61 -5.22
CA PHE A 58 -0.56 6.16 -6.54
C PHE A 58 0.60 7.06 -6.98
N GLY A 59 1.33 6.65 -8.02
CA GLY A 59 2.45 7.42 -8.57
C GLY A 59 2.01 8.44 -9.61
N THR A 60 2.48 9.68 -9.51
CA THR A 60 2.19 10.74 -10.50
C THR A 60 3.30 10.95 -11.54
N GLY A 61 4.40 10.19 -11.46
CA GLY A 61 5.60 10.35 -12.28
C GLY A 61 5.63 9.61 -13.62
N VAL A 62 4.47 9.37 -14.26
CA VAL A 62 4.42 8.64 -15.54
C VAL A 62 5.14 9.44 -16.63
N TRP A 63 6.21 8.87 -17.22
CA TRP A 63 7.06 9.54 -18.23
C TRP A 63 7.47 10.95 -17.79
N ALA A 64 8.04 11.04 -16.59
CA ALA A 64 8.29 12.30 -15.93
C ALA A 64 9.76 12.73 -15.94
N GLY A 65 9.98 14.04 -16.01
CA GLY A 65 11.27 14.70 -16.00
C GLY A 65 11.12 16.19 -16.32
N ASN A 66 12.09 17.02 -15.96
CA ASN A 66 12.07 18.47 -16.26
C ASN A 66 10.75 19.19 -15.92
N ARG A 67 10.16 18.88 -14.75
CA ARG A 67 8.89 19.45 -14.25
C ARG A 67 7.68 19.15 -15.14
N THR A 68 7.73 18.03 -15.86
CA THR A 68 6.63 17.54 -16.66
C THR A 68 6.48 16.04 -16.50
N SER A 69 5.24 15.57 -16.55
CA SER A 69 4.83 14.17 -16.58
C SER A 69 3.68 14.01 -17.56
N PHE A 70 3.23 12.78 -17.80
CA PHE A 70 2.05 12.53 -18.61
C PHE A 70 0.84 13.33 -18.08
N MET A 71 0.70 13.42 -16.76
CA MET A 71 -0.40 14.14 -16.11
C MET A 71 -0.39 15.64 -16.39
N THR A 72 0.80 16.24 -16.55
CA THR A 72 0.92 17.68 -16.92
C THR A 72 0.70 17.93 -18.42
N ARG A 73 0.81 16.89 -19.25
CA ARG A 73 0.69 17.00 -20.72
C ARG A 73 -0.72 16.70 -21.21
N GLN A 74 -1.51 15.95 -20.45
CA GLN A 74 -2.93 15.75 -20.70
C GLN A 74 -3.78 16.88 -20.11
N GLU A 75 -5.07 16.86 -20.41
CA GLU A 75 -6.04 17.79 -19.81
C GLU A 75 -6.04 17.70 -18.27
N THR A 76 -5.89 18.84 -17.62
CA THR A 76 -5.77 18.94 -16.15
C THR A 76 -6.95 18.30 -15.42
N ASP A 77 -8.17 18.50 -15.90
CA ASP A 77 -9.37 17.96 -15.26
C ASP A 77 -9.41 16.43 -15.30
N LYS A 78 -8.89 15.80 -16.38
CA LYS A 78 -8.74 14.34 -16.45
C LYS A 78 -7.71 13.84 -15.43
N SER A 79 -6.60 14.56 -15.27
CA SER A 79 -5.60 14.25 -14.25
C SER A 79 -6.16 14.37 -12.82
N ILE A 80 -6.92 15.43 -12.54
CA ILE A 80 -7.58 15.62 -11.22
C ILE A 80 -8.62 14.52 -10.97
N ALA A 81 -9.46 14.23 -11.96
CA ALA A 81 -10.47 13.18 -11.88
C ALA A 81 -9.85 11.80 -11.63
N LEU A 82 -8.70 11.50 -12.25
CA LEU A 82 -7.98 10.26 -12.01
C LEU A 82 -7.47 10.13 -10.57
N LEU A 83 -6.94 11.21 -10.00
CA LEU A 83 -6.49 11.22 -8.60
C LEU A 83 -7.66 11.05 -7.62
N ARG A 84 -8.78 11.71 -7.89
CA ARG A 84 -10.01 11.56 -7.10
C ARG A 84 -10.57 10.15 -7.22
N HIS A 85 -10.60 9.59 -8.41
CA HIS A 85 -10.98 8.20 -8.61
C HIS A 85 -10.09 7.26 -7.79
N ALA A 86 -8.76 7.43 -7.80
CA ALA A 86 -7.87 6.62 -6.96
C ALA A 86 -8.20 6.75 -5.46
N TYR A 87 -8.45 7.96 -4.97
CA TYR A 87 -8.89 8.19 -3.59
C TYR A 87 -10.20 7.45 -3.27
N ASP A 88 -11.20 7.55 -4.14
CA ASP A 88 -12.50 6.89 -3.99
C ASP A 88 -12.38 5.36 -4.03
N ARG A 89 -11.42 4.83 -4.80
CA ARG A 89 -11.11 3.39 -4.84
C ARG A 89 -10.42 2.88 -3.57
N GLY A 90 -9.92 3.78 -2.73
CA GLY A 90 -9.37 3.45 -1.42
C GLY A 90 -7.88 3.78 -1.25
N PHE A 91 -7.20 4.32 -2.27
CA PHE A 91 -5.79 4.73 -2.12
C PHE A 91 -5.66 5.81 -1.04
N ARG A 92 -4.65 5.67 -0.17
CA ARG A 92 -4.30 6.67 0.84
C ARG A 92 -2.86 7.17 0.74
N MET A 93 -2.05 6.60 -0.15
CA MET A 93 -0.69 7.05 -0.44
C MET A 93 -0.59 7.63 -1.85
N PHE A 94 -0.09 8.86 -1.97
CA PHE A 94 0.15 9.54 -3.25
C PHE A 94 1.59 10.03 -3.35
N ASP A 95 2.25 9.74 -4.47
CA ASP A 95 3.65 10.10 -4.72
C ASP A 95 3.78 11.25 -5.74
N CYS A 96 4.55 12.25 -5.36
CA CYS A 96 4.89 13.44 -6.14
C CYS A 96 6.42 13.63 -6.19
N ALA A 97 6.87 14.56 -7.04
CA ALA A 97 8.23 15.07 -7.07
C ALA A 97 8.28 16.39 -7.84
N ASP A 98 9.25 17.27 -7.54
CA ASP A 98 9.40 18.54 -8.26
C ASP A 98 9.55 18.31 -9.76
N THR A 99 10.32 17.28 -10.12
CA THR A 99 10.61 16.91 -11.51
C THR A 99 9.39 16.39 -12.26
N TYR A 100 8.31 16.04 -11.58
CA TYR A 100 7.06 15.58 -12.21
C TYR A 100 6.15 16.74 -12.59
N GLY A 101 6.27 17.89 -11.92
CA GLY A 101 5.40 19.05 -12.11
C GLY A 101 3.96 18.86 -11.63
N THR A 102 3.69 17.83 -10.84
CA THR A 102 2.32 17.40 -10.49
C THR A 102 1.76 18.00 -9.19
N HIS A 103 2.57 18.75 -8.42
CA HIS A 103 2.11 19.35 -7.15
C HIS A 103 0.89 20.25 -7.30
N GLY A 104 0.81 21.05 -8.37
CA GLY A 104 -0.36 21.90 -8.64
C GLY A 104 -1.63 21.07 -8.89
N ILE A 105 -1.51 20.00 -9.67
CA ILE A 105 -2.61 19.06 -9.95
C ILE A 105 -3.04 18.35 -8.66
N MET A 106 -2.08 17.87 -7.86
CA MET A 106 -2.36 17.20 -6.58
C MET A 106 -3.04 18.15 -5.59
N LYS A 107 -2.58 19.41 -5.49
CA LYS A 107 -3.21 20.45 -4.65
C LYS A 107 -4.70 20.61 -4.98
N GLU A 108 -5.04 20.65 -6.26
CA GLU A 108 -6.43 20.77 -6.70
C GLU A 108 -7.24 19.49 -6.43
N ALA A 109 -6.64 18.32 -6.63
CA ALA A 109 -7.27 17.04 -6.32
C ALA A 109 -7.63 16.89 -4.83
N LEU A 110 -6.75 17.34 -3.92
CA LEU A 110 -6.94 17.24 -2.47
C LEU A 110 -8.16 18.00 -1.94
N LYS A 111 -8.70 18.96 -2.68
CA LYS A 111 -9.90 19.70 -2.25
C LYS A 111 -11.07 18.73 -2.08
N GLY A 112 -11.56 18.60 -0.85
CA GLY A 112 -12.66 17.70 -0.48
C GLY A 112 -12.24 16.29 -0.06
N MET A 113 -10.94 15.95 -0.10
CA MET A 113 -10.42 14.72 0.47
C MET A 113 -10.14 14.90 1.97
N ASP A 114 -10.22 13.81 2.75
CA ASP A 114 -9.77 13.81 4.14
C ASP A 114 -8.24 13.90 4.20
N ARG A 115 -7.71 15.09 4.53
CA ARG A 115 -6.27 15.35 4.51
C ARG A 115 -5.51 14.54 5.55
N GLU A 116 -6.09 14.30 6.72
CA GLU A 116 -5.44 13.58 7.82
C GLU A 116 -5.34 12.08 7.53
N GLY A 117 -6.29 11.55 6.77
CA GLY A 117 -6.27 10.17 6.27
C GLY A 117 -5.26 9.90 5.14
N LEU A 118 -4.53 10.92 4.66
CA LEU A 118 -3.67 10.83 3.48
C LEU A 118 -2.17 10.91 3.80
N THR A 119 -1.42 10.01 3.18
CA THR A 119 0.04 10.04 3.10
C THR A 119 0.46 10.62 1.76
N ILE A 120 1.14 11.76 1.77
CA ILE A 120 1.69 12.39 0.57
C ILE A 120 3.22 12.31 0.65
N ILE A 121 3.83 11.72 -0.37
CA ILE A 121 5.28 11.61 -0.49
C ILE A 121 5.73 12.56 -1.59
N SER A 122 6.80 13.31 -1.34
CA SER A 122 7.39 14.22 -2.32
C SER A 122 8.92 14.11 -2.31
N LYS A 123 9.54 14.58 -3.39
CA LYS A 123 10.99 14.60 -3.58
C LYS A 123 11.39 15.98 -4.09
N ILE A 124 12.46 16.51 -3.52
CA ILE A 124 13.04 17.79 -3.93
C ILE A 124 14.11 17.58 -5.00
N TRP A 125 14.18 18.49 -5.97
CA TRP A 125 15.31 18.56 -6.89
C TRP A 125 16.34 19.56 -6.36
N VAL A 126 17.59 19.11 -6.17
CA VAL A 126 18.64 19.90 -5.48
C VAL A 126 19.59 20.63 -6.42
N ARG A 127 19.38 20.56 -7.74
CA ARG A 127 20.19 21.26 -8.76
C ARG A 127 19.45 22.50 -9.27
N ARG A 128 20.12 23.32 -10.09
CA ARG A 128 19.54 24.51 -10.72
C ARG A 128 18.21 24.16 -11.39
N GLY A 129 17.16 24.91 -11.08
CA GLY A 129 15.78 24.66 -11.54
C GLY A 129 14.96 23.72 -10.65
N GLY A 130 15.47 23.36 -9.46
CA GLY A 130 14.75 22.65 -8.40
C GLY A 130 13.75 23.51 -7.67
N VAL A 131 13.38 23.18 -6.42
CA VAL A 131 12.68 24.16 -5.57
C VAL A 131 13.43 25.49 -5.62
#